data_AF-A0A2H0TJF8-F1
#
_entry.id   AF-A0A2H0TJF8-F1
#
_cell.length_a   1.000
_cell.length_b   1.000
_cell.length_c   1.000
_cell.angle_alpha   90.00
_cell.angle_beta   90.00
_cell.angle_gamma   90.00
#
_symmetry.space_group_name_H-M   'P 1'
#
loop_
_entity.id
_entity.type
_entity.pdbx_description
1 polymer ?
#
loop_
_entity_poly.entity_id
_entity_poly.type
_entity_poly.pdbx_seq_one_letter_code
_entity_poly.pdbx_strand_id
1 'polypeptide(L)'
;MELPSERADATSTIIFQDGHLASTFEAGQVQGASSDTVTLESTASSQDDYYEGMFITVNNPTTGETQIREIDDYDGQTRTAEVEEDWDIIPTGWNYQIDSTYNYINYYRDDQNNVWRRVIAYCYSTDGTNCADPLVYVAWTASSKAEVVLEQPEIIGEYTSQMEFWGTNVINIALTLEKDEKTLNLQTKVLGRNL
;
A
#
# COMPACT_ATOMS: atom_id res chain seq x y z
N MET A 1 -0.47 29.75 13.16
CA MET A 1 0.21 28.86 14.12
C MET A 1 1.70 29.20 14.08
N GLU A 2 2.28 29.56 15.22
CA GLU A 2 3.71 29.93 15.35
C GLU A 2 4.59 28.69 15.16
N LEU A 3 5.75 28.84 14.51
CA LEU A 3 6.75 27.77 14.58
C LEU A 3 7.45 27.85 15.94
N PRO A 4 7.61 26.72 16.65
CA PRO A 4 8.24 26.73 17.96
C PRO A 4 9.66 27.34 17.90
N SER A 5 9.95 28.22 18.85
CA SER A 5 11.19 29.00 18.92
C SER A 5 12.39 28.20 19.41
N GLU A 6 12.16 27.08 20.10
CA GLU A 6 13.14 26.08 20.50
C GLU A 6 12.81 24.74 19.81
N ARG A 7 13.78 23.81 19.68
CA ARG A 7 13.51 22.42 19.28
C ARG A 7 12.66 21.76 20.36
N ALA A 8 11.38 22.07 20.41
CA ALA A 8 10.40 21.40 21.23
C ALA A 8 10.07 20.09 20.55
N ASP A 9 10.88 19.06 20.80
CA ASP A 9 10.63 17.65 20.43
C ASP A 9 9.80 17.50 19.16
N ALA A 10 10.17 18.23 18.10
CA ALA A 10 9.59 18.02 16.80
C ALA A 10 10.10 16.63 16.47
N THR A 11 9.24 15.63 16.65
CA THR A 11 9.52 14.30 16.17
C THR A 11 9.96 14.53 14.74
N SER A 12 11.25 14.36 14.48
CA SER A 12 11.88 14.57 13.17
C SER A 12 11.47 13.44 12.21
N THR A 13 10.32 12.88 12.52
CA THR A 13 9.73 11.65 12.08
C THR A 13 8.36 12.09 11.59
N ILE A 14 8.31 12.49 10.32
CA ILE A 14 7.08 12.24 9.58
C ILE A 14 7.04 10.72 9.47
N ILE A 15 6.23 10.07 10.30
CA ILE A 15 5.91 8.66 10.10
C ILE A 15 4.99 8.66 8.89
N PHE A 16 5.57 8.29 7.75
CA PHE A 16 4.78 7.81 6.64
C PHE A 16 4.17 6.52 7.17
N GLN A 17 2.92 6.60 7.63
CA GLN A 17 2.09 5.41 7.63
C GLN A 17 1.96 5.09 6.14
N ASP A 18 2.92 4.30 5.65
CA ASP A 18 2.73 3.36 4.56
C ASP A 18 1.62 2.41 5.01
N GLY A 19 0.43 2.99 5.11
CA GLY A 19 -0.80 2.28 5.19
C GLY A 19 -1.02 1.89 3.75
N HIS A 20 -0.58 0.67 3.43
CA HIS A 20 -1.58 -0.22 2.86
C HIS A 20 -2.83 0.02 3.71
N LEU A 21 -3.81 0.77 3.17
CA LEU A 21 -5.11 0.80 3.80
C LEU A 21 -5.57 -0.64 3.66
N ALA A 22 -5.27 -1.41 4.69
CA ALA A 22 -5.58 -2.81 4.82
C ALA A 22 -7.10 -2.89 4.92
N SER A 23 -7.76 -2.67 3.79
CA SER A 23 -9.12 -3.11 3.60
C SER A 23 -8.99 -4.60 3.38
N THR A 24 -8.92 -5.33 4.50
CA THR A 24 -9.00 -6.79 4.53
C THR A 24 -10.14 -7.21 3.62
N PHE A 25 -9.82 -7.77 2.47
CA PHE A 25 -10.80 -8.22 1.50
C PHE A 25 -11.28 -9.62 1.84
N GLU A 26 -10.33 -10.45 2.26
CA GLU A 26 -10.56 -11.79 2.81
C GLU A 26 -9.58 -12.00 3.96
N ALA A 27 -10.00 -12.70 5.00
CA ALA A 27 -9.09 -13.18 6.03
C ALA A 27 -9.59 -14.50 6.60
N GLY A 28 -8.65 -15.33 7.05
CA GLY A 28 -8.95 -16.65 7.61
C GLY A 28 -7.70 -17.34 8.13
N GLN A 29 -7.80 -18.65 8.37
CA GLN A 29 -6.68 -19.50 8.72
C GLN A 29 -6.20 -20.33 7.53
N VAL A 30 -4.89 -20.39 7.36
CA VAL A 30 -4.26 -21.24 6.36
C VAL A 30 -4.59 -22.71 6.65
N GLN A 31 -5.15 -23.41 5.65
CA GLN A 31 -5.53 -24.82 5.75
C GLN A 31 -4.40 -25.78 5.32
N GLY A 32 -3.46 -25.28 4.52
CA GLY A 32 -2.29 -26.01 4.04
C GLY A 32 -1.39 -25.08 3.22
N ALA A 33 -0.12 -25.43 3.04
CA ALA A 33 0.83 -24.65 2.24
C ALA A 33 1.98 -25.52 1.71
N SER A 34 2.54 -25.13 0.56
CA SER A 34 3.84 -25.62 0.02
C SER A 34 4.91 -24.53 0.15
N SER A 35 5.99 -24.59 -0.64
CA SER A 35 6.94 -23.49 -0.75
C SER A 35 6.35 -22.26 -1.45
N ASP A 36 5.44 -22.47 -2.40
CA ASP A 36 4.92 -21.48 -3.35
C ASP A 36 3.38 -21.42 -3.37
N THR A 37 2.70 -22.15 -2.50
CA THR A 37 1.23 -22.13 -2.43
C THR A 37 0.70 -22.02 -1.01
N VAL A 38 -0.52 -21.54 -0.89
CA VAL A 38 -1.30 -21.51 0.34
C VAL A 38 -2.76 -21.83 0.07
N THR A 39 -3.31 -22.80 0.79
CA THR A 39 -4.73 -23.17 0.76
C THR A 39 -5.50 -22.35 1.79
N LEU A 40 -6.51 -21.63 1.32
CA LEU A 40 -7.36 -20.73 2.11
C LEU A 40 -8.53 -21.50 2.76
N GLU A 41 -9.28 -20.82 3.63
CA GLU A 41 -10.46 -21.42 4.25
C GLU A 41 -11.55 -21.76 3.23
N SER A 42 -12.44 -22.69 3.57
CA SER A 42 -13.54 -23.10 2.68
C SER A 42 -14.52 -21.97 2.32
N THR A 43 -14.51 -20.88 3.09
CA THR A 43 -15.31 -19.66 2.87
C THR A 43 -14.72 -18.74 1.81
N ALA A 44 -13.43 -18.91 1.46
CA ALA A 44 -12.79 -18.13 0.41
C ALA A 44 -13.47 -18.38 -0.95
N SER A 45 -13.30 -17.43 -1.89
CA SER A 45 -13.97 -17.45 -3.19
C SER A 45 -13.80 -18.78 -3.91
N SER A 46 -14.88 -19.27 -4.51
CA SER A 46 -14.87 -20.49 -5.31
C SER A 46 -14.70 -20.22 -6.80
N GLN A 47 -14.33 -19.00 -7.18
CA GLN A 47 -14.06 -18.62 -8.57
C GLN A 47 -12.55 -18.65 -8.80
N ASP A 48 -12.13 -19.23 -9.92
CA ASP A 48 -10.73 -19.20 -10.36
C ASP A 48 -10.30 -17.74 -10.60
N ASP A 49 -9.01 -17.47 -10.43
CA ASP A 49 -8.33 -16.18 -10.63
C ASP A 49 -8.83 -15.03 -9.72
N TYR A 50 -9.72 -15.31 -8.76
CA TYR A 50 -10.42 -14.27 -7.99
C TYR A 50 -9.51 -13.38 -7.15
N TYR A 51 -8.36 -13.91 -6.71
CA TYR A 51 -7.36 -13.18 -5.93
C TYR A 51 -6.06 -12.94 -6.71
N GLU A 52 -6.00 -13.24 -8.00
CA GLU A 52 -4.81 -13.01 -8.85
C GLU A 52 -4.40 -11.53 -8.82
N GLY A 53 -3.11 -11.27 -8.61
CA GLY A 53 -2.52 -9.93 -8.48
C GLY A 53 -2.82 -9.21 -7.14
N MET A 54 -3.48 -9.87 -6.19
CA MET A 54 -3.66 -9.35 -4.83
C MET A 54 -2.49 -9.72 -3.92
N PHE A 55 -2.39 -9.05 -2.78
CA PHE A 55 -1.39 -9.38 -1.75
C PHE A 55 -1.99 -10.26 -0.69
N ILE A 56 -1.29 -11.35 -0.38
CA ILE A 56 -1.56 -12.16 0.79
C ILE A 56 -0.50 -11.91 1.85
N THR A 57 -0.97 -11.48 3.02
CA THR A 57 -0.18 -11.42 4.24
C THR A 57 -0.49 -12.65 5.06
N VAL A 58 0.52 -13.45 5.39
CA VAL A 58 0.39 -14.55 6.37
C VAL A 58 1.10 -14.19 7.66
N ASN A 59 0.46 -14.45 8.79
CA ASN A 59 1.02 -14.14 10.11
C ASN A 59 0.97 -15.35 11.05
N ASN A 60 2.08 -15.60 11.74
CA ASN A 60 2.15 -16.58 12.80
C ASN A 60 1.47 -16.02 14.06
N PRO A 61 0.37 -16.63 14.56
CA PRO A 61 -0.33 -16.11 15.73
C PRO A 61 0.46 -16.27 17.05
N THR A 62 1.52 -17.08 17.06
CA THR A 62 2.33 -17.35 18.26
C THR A 62 3.60 -16.51 18.29
N THR A 63 4.34 -16.45 17.18
CA THR A 63 5.63 -15.72 17.12
C THR A 63 5.45 -14.27 16.69
N GLY A 64 4.34 -13.93 16.02
CA GLY A 64 4.13 -12.61 15.41
C GLY A 64 4.93 -12.38 14.12
N GLU A 65 5.57 -13.42 13.59
CA GLU A 65 6.24 -13.37 12.28
C GLU A 65 5.22 -13.17 11.17
N THR A 66 5.60 -12.39 10.16
CA THR A 66 4.74 -12.03 9.03
C THR A 66 5.50 -12.18 7.72
N GLN A 67 4.85 -12.73 6.71
CA GLN A 67 5.34 -12.78 5.33
C GLN A 67 4.27 -12.24 4.39
N ILE A 68 4.67 -11.52 3.35
CA ILE A 68 3.76 -10.93 2.37
C ILE A 68 4.21 -11.40 0.99
N ARG A 69 3.28 -11.84 0.14
CA ARG A 69 3.52 -12.26 -1.23
C ARG A 69 2.42 -11.78 -2.17
N GLU A 70 2.76 -11.61 -3.46
CA GLU A 70 1.78 -11.44 -4.54
C GLU A 70 1.19 -12.81 -4.89
N ILE A 71 -0.11 -12.86 -5.16
CA ILE A 71 -0.77 -14.07 -5.67
C ILE A 71 -0.67 -14.07 -7.21
N ASP A 72 0.05 -15.04 -7.77
CA ASP A 72 0.24 -15.21 -9.22
C ASP A 72 -0.91 -15.99 -9.88
N ASP A 73 -1.55 -16.89 -9.13
CA ASP A 73 -2.69 -17.69 -9.60
C ASP A 73 -3.59 -18.09 -8.42
N TYR A 74 -4.87 -18.34 -8.66
CA TYR A 74 -5.80 -18.86 -7.66
C TYR A 74 -6.79 -19.88 -8.24
N ASP A 75 -6.70 -21.13 -7.78
CA ASP A 75 -7.69 -22.16 -8.08
C ASP A 75 -8.86 -22.08 -7.08
N GLY A 76 -10.03 -21.65 -7.55
CA GLY A 76 -11.23 -21.50 -6.72
C GLY A 76 -11.88 -22.82 -6.32
N GLN A 77 -11.65 -23.91 -7.05
CA GLN A 77 -12.14 -25.23 -6.67
C GLN A 77 -11.37 -25.79 -5.48
N THR A 78 -10.05 -25.59 -5.44
CA THR A 78 -9.21 -26.05 -4.33
C THR A 78 -8.98 -24.97 -3.25
N ARG A 79 -9.32 -23.72 -3.53
CA ARG A 79 -8.99 -22.53 -2.74
C ARG A 79 -7.48 -22.38 -2.52
N THR A 80 -6.70 -22.68 -3.55
CA THR A 80 -5.24 -22.63 -3.48
C THR A 80 -4.74 -21.41 -4.22
N ALA A 81 -4.04 -20.52 -3.52
CA ALA A 81 -3.30 -19.42 -4.10
C ALA A 81 -1.85 -19.84 -4.36
N GLU A 82 -1.35 -19.63 -5.57
CA GLU A 82 0.07 -19.69 -5.93
C GLU A 82 0.67 -18.28 -5.77
N VAL A 83 1.88 -18.19 -5.24
CA VAL A 83 2.54 -16.92 -4.95
C VAL A 83 3.82 -16.71 -5.75
N GLU A 84 4.11 -15.46 -6.12
CA GLU A 84 5.23 -15.09 -7.01
C GLU A 84 6.62 -15.47 -6.44
N GLU A 85 6.76 -15.50 -5.10
CA GLU A 85 8.01 -15.83 -4.42
C GLU A 85 7.77 -16.88 -3.32
N ASP A 86 8.67 -17.86 -3.23
CA ASP A 86 8.65 -18.90 -2.19
C ASP A 86 8.55 -18.29 -0.77
N TRP A 87 7.82 -18.96 0.11
CA TRP A 87 7.80 -18.65 1.53
C TRP A 87 9.18 -18.91 2.16
N ASP A 88 9.68 -17.94 2.92
CA ASP A 88 10.87 -18.11 3.76
C ASP A 88 10.64 -19.21 4.82
N ILE A 89 9.41 -19.28 5.32
CA ILE A 89 8.90 -20.30 6.24
C ILE A 89 7.53 -20.75 5.74
N ILE A 90 7.36 -22.03 5.44
CA ILE A 90 6.07 -22.59 5.02
C ILE A 90 5.01 -22.27 6.10
N PRO A 91 3.94 -21.51 5.78
CA PRO A 91 2.95 -21.07 6.76
C PRO A 91 2.04 -22.23 7.18
N THR A 92 2.33 -22.86 8.32
CA THR A 92 1.50 -23.94 8.88
C THR A 92 0.76 -23.47 10.14
N GLY A 93 -0.57 -23.43 10.10
CA GLY A 93 -1.39 -22.94 11.22
C GLY A 93 -1.30 -21.43 11.45
N TRP A 94 -0.93 -20.69 10.41
CA TRP A 94 -0.88 -19.22 10.40
C TRP A 94 -2.25 -18.67 9.99
N ASN A 95 -2.49 -17.39 10.28
CA ASN A 95 -3.64 -16.69 9.70
C ASN A 95 -3.21 -16.02 8.39
N TYR A 96 -4.15 -15.80 7.48
CA TYR A 96 -3.94 -15.02 6.27
C TYR A 96 -4.90 -13.84 6.22
N GLN A 97 -4.46 -12.82 5.50
CA GLN A 97 -5.25 -11.67 5.09
C GLN A 97 -4.89 -11.37 3.65
N ILE A 98 -5.91 -11.30 2.79
CA ILE A 98 -5.77 -10.81 1.42
C ILE A 98 -6.26 -9.38 1.41
N ASP A 99 -5.41 -8.49 0.92
CA ASP A 99 -5.75 -7.09 0.73
C ASP A 99 -5.97 -6.83 -0.76
N SER A 100 -7.13 -6.28 -1.12
CA SER A 100 -7.59 -6.24 -2.52
C SER A 100 -7.28 -4.96 -3.28
N THR A 101 -6.38 -4.10 -2.80
CA THR A 101 -6.32 -2.76 -3.42
C THR A 101 -4.93 -2.41 -3.89
N TYR A 102 -4.80 -2.30 -5.22
CA TYR A 102 -3.91 -1.34 -5.86
C TYR A 102 -4.26 0.06 -5.35
N ASN A 103 -3.77 0.41 -4.17
CA ASN A 103 -3.82 1.76 -3.63
C ASN A 103 -2.46 2.43 -3.83
N TYR A 104 -2.51 3.69 -4.19
CA TYR A 104 -1.33 4.51 -4.44
C TYR A 104 -1.41 5.69 -3.48
N ILE A 105 -0.38 5.79 -2.64
CA ILE A 105 -0.19 6.98 -1.84
C ILE A 105 0.56 7.99 -2.70
N ASN A 106 -0.10 9.09 -3.01
CA ASN A 106 0.45 10.15 -3.81
C ASN A 106 0.79 11.34 -2.91
N TYR A 107 2.07 11.67 -2.85
CA TYR A 107 2.57 12.86 -2.19
C TYR A 107 2.96 13.90 -3.23
N TYR A 108 2.41 15.10 -3.13
CA TYR A 108 2.71 16.17 -4.08
C TYR A 108 2.75 17.53 -3.39
N ARG A 109 3.51 18.46 -3.99
CA ARG A 109 3.61 19.84 -3.51
C ARG A 109 2.72 20.74 -4.34
N ASP A 110 1.95 21.61 -3.70
CA ASP A 110 1.14 22.63 -4.38
C ASP A 110 1.92 23.94 -4.61
N ASP A 111 1.27 24.88 -5.31
CA ASP A 111 1.82 26.21 -5.60
C ASP A 111 1.92 27.11 -4.36
N GLN A 112 1.31 26.71 -3.24
CA GLN A 112 1.38 27.39 -1.95
C GLN A 112 2.46 26.79 -1.03
N ASN A 113 3.29 25.88 -1.55
CA ASN A 113 4.37 25.21 -0.82
C ASN A 113 3.87 24.24 0.27
N ASN A 114 2.64 23.75 0.15
CA ASN A 114 2.12 22.69 1.00
C ASN A 114 2.39 21.33 0.37
N VAL A 115 2.68 20.35 1.21
CA VAL A 115 2.73 18.94 0.83
C VAL A 115 1.39 18.32 1.13
N TRP A 116 0.76 17.80 0.09
CA TRP A 116 -0.48 17.04 0.16
C TRP A 116 -0.17 15.55 0.15
N ARG A 117 -0.95 14.81 0.92
CA ARG A 117 -1.07 13.36 0.84
C ARG A 117 -2.48 13.04 0.35
N ARG A 118 -2.58 12.13 -0.62
CA ARG A 118 -3.85 11.50 -1.00
C ARG A 118 -3.66 10.01 -1.21
N VAL A 119 -4.68 9.22 -0.91
CA VAL A 119 -4.71 7.79 -1.25
C VAL A 119 -5.72 7.60 -2.36
N ILE A 120 -5.26 7.03 -3.47
CA ILE A 120 -6.07 6.77 -4.65
C ILE A 120 -6.02 5.29 -5.01
N ALA A 121 -7.00 4.82 -5.77
CA ALA A 121 -6.94 3.58 -6.51
C ALA A 121 -7.42 3.82 -7.95
N TYR A 122 -7.25 2.83 -8.81
CA TYR A 122 -7.84 2.84 -10.15
C TYR A 122 -8.82 1.69 -10.27
N CYS A 123 -9.97 1.93 -10.89
CA CYS A 123 -10.98 0.91 -11.17
C CYS A 123 -11.17 0.80 -12.67
N TYR A 124 -11.70 -0.32 -13.17
CA TYR A 124 -12.05 -0.43 -14.59
C TYR A 124 -13.11 0.62 -14.96
N SER A 125 -12.88 1.31 -16.07
CA SER A 125 -13.80 2.33 -16.57
C SER A 125 -13.83 2.35 -18.10
N THR A 126 -15.03 2.32 -18.67
CA THR A 126 -15.24 2.47 -20.11
C THR A 126 -15.37 3.92 -20.56
N ASP A 127 -15.64 4.84 -19.63
CA ASP A 127 -15.80 6.28 -19.90
C ASP A 127 -14.66 7.13 -19.31
N GLY A 128 -13.70 6.49 -18.64
CA GLY A 128 -12.55 7.12 -18.00
C GLY A 128 -12.88 7.92 -16.74
N THR A 129 -14.14 7.93 -16.30
CA THR A 129 -14.61 8.82 -15.22
C THR A 129 -15.32 8.04 -14.12
N ASN A 130 -16.08 7.01 -14.46
CA ASN A 130 -16.87 6.23 -13.52
C ASN A 130 -16.33 4.81 -13.40
N CYS A 131 -16.30 4.30 -12.18
CA CYS A 131 -16.03 2.88 -11.94
C CYS A 131 -17.22 2.04 -12.40
N ALA A 132 -16.95 1.04 -13.23
CA ALA A 132 -17.94 0.02 -13.55
C ALA A 132 -18.20 -0.89 -12.33
N ASP A 133 -17.15 -1.15 -11.53
CA ASP A 133 -17.22 -1.84 -10.25
C ASP A 133 -16.30 -1.12 -9.25
N PRO A 134 -16.83 -0.51 -8.17
CA PRO A 134 -16.03 0.27 -7.21
C PRO A 134 -15.21 -0.59 -6.25
N LEU A 135 -15.37 -1.92 -6.26
CA LEU A 135 -14.65 -2.85 -5.38
C LEU A 135 -13.56 -3.65 -6.10
N VAL A 136 -13.45 -3.51 -7.43
CA VAL A 136 -12.43 -4.15 -8.25
C VAL A 136 -11.46 -3.10 -8.76
N TYR A 137 -10.29 -3.03 -8.13
CA TYR A 137 -9.23 -2.11 -8.53
C TYR A 137 -8.28 -2.76 -9.53
N VAL A 138 -7.76 -1.95 -10.44
CA VAL A 138 -6.82 -2.31 -11.49
C VAL A 138 -5.51 -1.54 -11.30
N ALA A 139 -4.44 -2.03 -11.90
CA ALA A 139 -3.17 -1.32 -11.92
C ALA A 139 -3.30 0.07 -12.60
N TRP A 140 -2.50 1.04 -12.17
CA TRP A 140 -2.47 2.39 -12.77
C TRP A 140 -2.10 2.37 -14.26
N THR A 141 -1.43 1.32 -14.72
CA THR A 141 -1.07 1.10 -16.12
C THR A 141 -2.22 0.61 -16.98
N ALA A 142 -3.37 0.25 -16.40
CA ALA A 142 -4.53 -0.21 -17.14
C ALA A 142 -4.98 0.81 -18.20
N SER A 143 -5.29 0.32 -19.40
CA SER A 143 -5.67 1.13 -20.56
C SER A 143 -7.07 1.76 -20.41
N SER A 144 -7.96 1.11 -19.67
CA SER A 144 -9.34 1.54 -19.42
C SER A 144 -9.58 1.64 -17.91
N LYS A 145 -9.48 2.85 -17.36
CA LYS A 145 -9.55 3.07 -15.90
C LYS A 145 -10.11 4.44 -15.53
N ALA A 146 -10.64 4.55 -14.31
CA ALA A 146 -10.96 5.81 -13.64
C ALA A 146 -10.23 5.88 -12.29
N GLU A 147 -9.83 7.09 -11.86
CA GLU A 147 -9.22 7.32 -10.55
C GLU A 147 -10.30 7.42 -9.47
N VAL A 148 -10.08 6.74 -8.34
CA VAL A 148 -10.93 6.81 -7.15
C VAL A 148 -10.11 7.37 -6.01
N VAL A 149 -10.66 8.36 -5.32
CA VAL A 149 -10.08 8.87 -4.07
C VAL A 149 -10.57 7.98 -2.93
N LEU A 150 -9.65 7.22 -2.32
CA LEU A 150 -9.94 6.36 -1.17
C LEU A 150 -9.89 7.15 0.14
N GLU A 151 -8.97 8.11 0.23
CA GLU A 151 -8.88 9.05 1.35
C GLU A 151 -8.87 10.49 0.84
N GLN A 152 -9.64 11.36 1.50
CA GLN A 152 -9.66 12.78 1.15
C GLN A 152 -8.25 13.36 1.24
N PRO A 153 -7.81 14.14 0.23
CA PRO A 153 -6.51 14.78 0.27
C PRO A 153 -6.36 15.66 1.51
N GLU A 154 -5.21 15.55 2.17
CA GLU A 154 -4.88 16.31 3.38
C GLU A 154 -3.52 16.98 3.24
N ILE A 155 -3.38 18.16 3.85
CA ILE A 155 -2.09 18.84 3.99
C ILE A 155 -1.33 18.17 5.13
N ILE A 156 -0.18 17.59 4.83
CA ILE A 156 0.69 16.94 5.81
C ILE A 156 1.99 17.70 6.06
N GLY A 157 2.22 18.79 5.32
CA GLY A 157 3.37 19.67 5.49
C GLY A 157 3.09 21.05 4.91
N GLU A 158 3.58 22.08 5.60
CA GLU A 158 3.54 23.47 5.15
C GLU A 158 4.97 24.00 5.04
N TYR A 159 5.18 25.11 4.33
CA TYR A 159 6.48 25.79 4.23
C TYR A 159 7.58 24.95 3.54
N THR A 160 7.19 24.10 2.60
CA THR A 160 8.14 23.23 1.90
C THR A 160 8.85 23.99 0.78
N SER A 161 10.15 24.22 0.90
CA SER A 161 10.95 24.83 -0.18
C SER A 161 11.38 23.81 -1.23
N GLN A 162 11.59 22.55 -0.84
CA GLN A 162 12.04 21.47 -1.73
C GLN A 162 11.44 20.12 -1.33
N MET A 163 11.07 19.33 -2.35
CA MET A 163 10.65 17.93 -2.22
C MET A 163 11.28 17.11 -3.35
N GLU A 164 11.90 15.98 -3.03
CA GLU A 164 12.56 15.10 -4.01
C GLU A 164 12.30 13.62 -3.71
N PHE A 165 12.09 12.82 -4.76
CA PHE A 165 11.89 11.38 -4.71
C PHE A 165 12.92 10.67 -5.58
N TRP A 166 13.60 9.63 -5.08
CA TRP A 166 14.54 8.85 -5.88
C TRP A 166 14.76 7.42 -5.36
N GLY A 167 15.01 6.48 -6.29
CA GLY A 167 15.28 5.06 -6.02
C GLY A 167 14.55 4.12 -7.00
N THR A 168 14.79 2.82 -6.92
CA THR A 168 14.15 1.81 -7.80
C THR A 168 13.21 0.85 -7.05
N ASN A 169 13.54 0.49 -5.80
CA ASN A 169 12.69 -0.37 -4.93
C ASN A 169 12.36 0.28 -3.57
N VAL A 170 13.15 1.28 -3.20
CA VAL A 170 12.98 2.08 -1.99
C VAL A 170 12.99 3.52 -2.44
N ILE A 171 11.86 4.22 -2.28
CA ILE A 171 11.75 5.63 -2.57
C ILE A 171 12.32 6.37 -1.38
N ASN A 172 13.47 7.01 -1.60
CA ASN A 172 14.00 7.97 -0.66
C ASN A 172 13.23 9.27 -0.86
N ILE A 173 12.79 9.86 0.25
CA ILE A 173 12.09 11.14 0.26
C ILE A 173 12.95 12.13 1.01
N ALA A 174 13.26 13.26 0.39
CA ALA A 174 13.82 14.44 1.06
C ALA A 174 12.81 15.58 1.05
N LEU A 175 12.71 16.26 2.19
CA LEU A 175 11.86 17.43 2.38
C LEU A 175 12.65 18.53 3.08
N THR A 176 12.63 19.73 2.51
CA THR A 176 13.21 20.93 3.12
C THR A 176 12.09 21.88 3.52
N LEU A 177 12.00 22.19 4.81
CA LEU A 177 11.06 23.14 5.38
C LEU A 177 11.78 24.45 5.70
N GLU A 178 11.26 25.57 5.20
CA GLU A 178 11.83 26.89 5.39
C GLU A 178 10.76 27.89 5.82
N LYS A 179 10.99 28.52 6.97
CA LYS A 179 10.16 29.63 7.43
C LYS A 179 11.02 30.63 8.19
N ASP A 180 10.88 31.88 7.81
CA ASP A 180 11.80 32.96 8.20
C ASP A 180 13.25 32.56 7.83
N GLU A 181 14.23 32.79 8.71
CA GLU A 181 15.63 32.39 8.51
C GLU A 181 15.95 30.96 9.02
N LYS A 182 14.92 30.13 9.30
CA LYS A 182 15.09 28.78 9.84
C LYS A 182 14.83 27.73 8.75
N THR A 183 15.71 26.73 8.72
CA THR A 183 15.64 25.58 7.80
C THR A 183 15.63 24.26 8.58
N LEU A 184 14.77 23.33 8.18
CA LEU A 184 14.72 21.96 8.68
C LEU A 184 14.69 20.98 7.51
N ASN A 185 15.69 20.08 7.47
CA ASN A 185 15.77 19.02 6.46
C ASN A 185 15.27 17.71 7.06
N LEU A 186 14.36 17.04 6.37
CA LEU A 186 13.79 15.75 6.74
C LEU A 186 14.11 14.74 5.63
N GLN A 187 14.47 13.52 6.02
CA GLN A 187 14.76 12.41 5.12
C GLN A 187 14.09 11.14 5.63
N THR A 188 13.43 10.41 4.75
CA THR A 188 12.83 9.10 5.05
C THR A 188 12.97 8.15 3.86
N LYS A 189 12.52 6.90 4.06
CA LYS A 189 12.46 5.86 3.04
C LYS A 189 11.10 5.18 3.11
N VAL A 190 10.48 4.96 1.95
CA VAL A 190 9.29 4.11 1.80
C VAL A 190 9.58 3.03 0.77
N LEU A 191 8.97 1.85 0.89
CA LEU A 191 9.08 0.83 -0.15
C LEU A 191 8.22 1.28 -1.33
N GLY A 192 8.86 1.48 -2.48
CA GLY A 192 8.17 1.87 -3.69
C GLY A 192 7.84 0.64 -4.50
N ARG A 193 6.58 0.48 -4.91
CA ARG A 193 6.27 -0.33 -6.08
C ARG A 193 6.46 0.55 -7.33
N ASN A 194 7.32 0.09 -8.23
CA ASN A 194 7.48 0.58 -9.61
C ASN A 194 7.90 2.07 -9.75
N LEU A 195 9.20 2.35 -9.57
CA LEU A 195 9.91 3.48 -10.19
C LEU A 195 10.78 3.00 -11.36
#